data_AF-A0A4V0I1C4-F1
#
_entry.id   AF-A0A4V0I1C4-F1
#
_cell.length_a   1.000
_cell.length_b   1.000
_cell.length_c   1.000
_cell.angle_alpha   90.00
_cell.angle_beta   90.00
_cell.angle_gamma   90.00
#
_symmetry.space_group_name_H-M   'P 1'
#
loop_
_entity.id
_entity.type
_entity.pdbx_description
1 polymer ?
#
loop_
_entity_poly.entity_id
_entity_poly.type
_entity_poly.pdbx_seq_one_letter_code
_entity_poly.pdbx_strand_id
1 'polypeptide(L)'
;MRHEMEAATEPVPTRGPSAFANRYATLTKWVSVALVALSVLLILRRLPLGPVMQALEEWIASLSTWGPVVFVVLYVIAVVFVFPASPLTLAAGALFGLAGGLAVASVGSTTGAALAFLVARYLARDRVAKWVERYPKFAAIDRAVGAGGWRIVAMLRLSPAVPFNLQNYLYGLTRIRFWPCVLTSWAAMLPGTFLYVYLGHVGRAGLDASAGAERARTPAEWALMAVGLLATVFVTVYVTRLARRALKQYGDIEKPNVQGTAPVTGEAARPKGWPWGTTALATFALVTVGVAVAVHFNPSLISLGPPEVVLREAYEEKSDGPAFDHSAIDELMKAHVDRDGWVDYEGLKRDAAKLDAYIAAVASAPFDEMGRSQKLAMLLNAYNAFTVRLILDYYPIASIQDIPAPKRWDDVRWQVGPHRWSLNQIEHEQIRPKFREPRIHFALVCAAVGCPKLRNEAYRPNRLEEQLEDQTRYVHGHGRWFRVEPGAGAVHLTRLYLWYGGDFRQVAGSVPKFAARYAPDLNRALEAGSTPKIEWLPYDWALNSQNNKR
;
A
#
# COMPACT_ATOMS: atom_id res chain seq x y z
N MET A 1 -41.21 26.16 -80.10
CA MET A 1 -40.49 24.94 -79.69
C MET A 1 -39.32 25.34 -78.79
N ARG A 2 -39.47 25.18 -77.48
CA ARG A 2 -38.44 24.72 -76.51
C ARG A 2 -39.01 24.90 -75.10
N HIS A 3 -39.55 23.80 -74.60
CA HIS A 3 -39.76 23.48 -73.20
C HIS A 3 -38.41 23.18 -72.53
N GLU A 4 -38.44 23.10 -71.19
CA GLU A 4 -37.41 22.62 -70.24
C GLU A 4 -36.60 23.75 -69.56
N MET A 5 -36.39 23.79 -68.25
CA MET A 5 -36.77 22.93 -67.13
C MET A 5 -36.53 23.75 -65.85
N GLU A 6 -37.54 23.87 -64.99
CA GLU A 6 -37.45 24.48 -63.67
C GLU A 6 -36.97 23.41 -62.68
N ALA A 7 -35.70 23.46 -62.28
CA ALA A 7 -35.14 22.53 -61.30
C ALA A 7 -35.29 23.09 -59.89
N ALA A 8 -36.31 22.63 -59.17
CA ALA A 8 -36.50 22.87 -57.76
C ALA A 8 -35.38 22.19 -56.94
N THR A 9 -34.57 22.99 -56.25
CA THR A 9 -33.63 22.50 -55.23
C THR A 9 -34.38 22.20 -53.93
N GLU A 10 -34.62 20.92 -53.65
CA GLU A 10 -35.11 20.46 -52.34
C GLU A 10 -34.07 20.67 -51.22
N PRO A 11 -34.50 20.96 -49.97
CA PRO A 11 -33.58 21.06 -48.85
C PRO A 11 -33.09 19.66 -48.42
N VAL A 12 -31.77 19.48 -48.40
CA VAL A 12 -31.11 18.27 -47.90
C VAL A 12 -31.46 18.06 -46.41
N PRO A 13 -32.00 16.91 -45.99
CA PRO A 13 -32.34 16.67 -44.58
C PRO A 13 -31.06 16.46 -43.76
N THR A 14 -30.73 17.42 -42.90
CA THR A 14 -29.68 17.23 -41.89
C THR A 14 -30.13 16.18 -40.88
N ARG A 15 -29.66 14.94 -41.03
CA ARG A 15 -29.85 13.86 -40.04
C ARG A 15 -29.16 14.24 -38.73
N GLY A 16 -29.92 14.76 -37.76
CA GLY A 16 -29.47 14.77 -36.36
C GLY A 16 -29.20 13.33 -35.88
N PRO A 17 -28.31 13.12 -34.89
CA PRO A 17 -28.03 11.78 -34.38
C PRO A 17 -29.34 11.11 -33.95
N SER A 18 -29.64 9.95 -34.55
CA SER A 18 -30.90 9.24 -34.35
C SER A 18 -31.08 8.85 -32.88
N ALA A 19 -32.32 8.70 -32.41
CA ALA A 19 -32.63 8.20 -31.07
C ALA A 19 -31.87 6.89 -30.71
N PHE A 20 -31.47 6.15 -31.75
CA PHE A 20 -30.57 5.01 -31.70
C PHE A 20 -29.20 5.35 -31.09
N ALA A 21 -28.51 6.39 -31.56
CA ALA A 21 -27.18 6.80 -31.07
C ALA A 21 -27.19 7.20 -29.57
N ASN A 22 -28.28 7.79 -29.08
CA ASN A 22 -28.43 8.15 -27.66
C ASN A 22 -28.64 6.93 -26.74
N ARG A 23 -29.32 5.87 -27.22
CA ARG A 23 -29.48 4.61 -26.48
C ARG A 23 -28.15 3.90 -26.29
N TYR A 24 -27.34 3.80 -27.35
CA TYR A 24 -25.99 3.22 -27.26
C TYR A 24 -25.06 4.07 -26.39
N ALA A 25 -25.09 5.40 -26.49
CA ALA A 25 -24.28 6.27 -25.62
C ALA A 25 -24.58 6.08 -24.13
N THR A 26 -25.85 5.85 -23.78
CA THR A 26 -26.27 5.61 -22.39
C THR A 26 -25.84 4.21 -21.92
N LEU A 27 -26.01 3.19 -22.76
CA LEU A 27 -25.56 1.82 -22.47
C LEU A 27 -24.03 1.75 -22.33
N THR A 28 -23.29 2.30 -23.31
CA THR A 28 -21.81 2.37 -23.29
C THR A 28 -21.31 3.11 -22.05
N LYS A 29 -22.00 4.17 -21.61
CA LYS A 29 -21.67 4.88 -20.36
C LYS A 29 -21.79 3.96 -19.15
N TRP A 30 -22.91 3.27 -18.97
CA TRP A 30 -23.12 2.40 -17.81
C TRP A 30 -22.22 1.15 -17.84
N VAL A 31 -22.01 0.56 -19.00
CA VAL A 31 -21.04 -0.53 -19.20
C VAL A 31 -19.62 -0.07 -18.86
N SER A 32 -19.21 1.12 -19.30
CA SER A 32 -17.89 1.67 -18.97
C SER A 32 -17.73 1.94 -17.47
N VAL A 33 -18.76 2.48 -16.80
CA VAL A 33 -18.76 2.65 -15.33
C VAL A 33 -18.64 1.31 -14.62
N ALA A 34 -19.40 0.29 -15.05
CA ALA A 34 -19.35 -1.04 -14.47
C ALA A 34 -17.97 -1.70 -14.66
N LEU A 35 -17.38 -1.56 -15.85
CA LEU A 35 -16.03 -2.06 -16.16
C LEU A 35 -14.95 -1.35 -15.34
N VAL A 36 -15.03 -0.02 -15.18
CA VAL A 36 -14.12 0.73 -14.31
C VAL A 36 -14.29 0.28 -12.87
N ALA A 37 -15.52 0.16 -12.36
CA ALA A 37 -15.79 -0.27 -11.00
C ALA A 37 -15.27 -1.69 -10.73
N LEU A 38 -15.50 -2.62 -11.66
CA LEU A 38 -15.01 -3.99 -11.59
C LEU A 38 -13.47 -4.04 -11.65
N SER A 39 -12.85 -3.27 -12.54
CA SER A 39 -11.39 -3.21 -12.67
C SER A 39 -10.74 -2.64 -11.42
N VAL A 40 -11.30 -1.55 -10.87
CA VAL A 40 -10.85 -0.96 -9.61
C VAL A 40 -11.02 -1.96 -8.47
N LEU A 41 -12.13 -2.68 -8.39
CA LEU A 41 -12.34 -3.72 -7.37
C LEU A 41 -11.32 -4.86 -7.48
N LEU A 42 -11.02 -5.32 -8.70
CA LEU A 42 -10.02 -6.36 -8.97
C LEU A 42 -8.61 -5.90 -8.61
N ILE A 43 -8.24 -4.66 -8.94
CA ILE A 43 -6.95 -4.06 -8.56
C ILE A 43 -6.85 -3.90 -7.05
N LEU A 44 -7.89 -3.35 -6.40
CA LEU A 44 -7.94 -3.18 -4.94
C LEU A 44 -7.84 -4.51 -4.19
N ARG A 45 -8.43 -5.58 -4.71
CA ARG A 45 -8.30 -6.94 -4.12
C ARG A 45 -6.86 -7.49 -4.21
N ARG A 46 -6.08 -7.03 -5.20
CA ARG A 46 -4.71 -7.48 -5.43
C ARG A 46 -3.68 -6.58 -4.77
N LEU A 47 -4.03 -5.35 -4.42
CA LEU A 47 -3.17 -4.44 -3.67
C LEU A 47 -2.95 -5.00 -2.26
N PRO A 48 -1.70 -5.16 -1.81
CA PRO A 48 -1.36 -5.60 -0.46
C PRO A 48 -1.55 -4.43 0.52
N LEU A 49 -2.77 -3.90 0.59
CA LEU A 49 -3.13 -2.77 1.43
C LEU A 49 -2.79 -3.07 2.90
N GLY A 50 -2.91 -4.33 3.34
CA GLY A 50 -2.48 -4.77 4.68
C GLY A 50 -0.99 -4.49 4.92
N PRO A 51 -0.07 -5.18 4.22
CA PRO A 51 1.37 -4.95 4.37
C PRO A 51 1.82 -3.50 4.15
N VAL A 52 1.23 -2.78 3.19
CA VAL A 52 1.57 -1.36 2.94
C VAL A 52 1.15 -0.48 4.11
N MET A 53 -0.09 -0.63 4.58
CA MET A 53 -0.58 0.14 5.72
C MET A 53 0.19 -0.21 6.98
N GLN A 54 0.59 -1.46 7.14
CA GLN A 54 1.39 -1.91 8.26
C GLN A 54 2.82 -1.34 8.22
N ALA A 55 3.49 -1.35 7.07
CA ALA A 55 4.81 -0.73 6.91
C ALA A 55 4.75 0.79 7.12
N LEU A 56 3.68 1.44 6.65
CA LEU A 56 3.44 2.86 6.87
C LEU A 56 3.16 3.16 8.35
N GLU A 57 2.38 2.31 9.02
CA GLU A 57 2.10 2.39 10.45
C GLU A 57 3.38 2.22 11.28
N GLU A 58 4.22 1.25 10.95
CA GLU A 58 5.51 1.03 11.61
C GLU A 58 6.48 2.20 11.41
N TRP A 59 6.56 2.72 10.19
CA TRP A 59 7.38 3.89 9.90
C TRP A 59 6.88 5.14 10.62
N ILE A 60 5.57 5.31 10.75
CA ILE A 60 5.00 6.44 11.52
C ILE A 60 5.18 6.21 13.02
N ALA A 61 5.04 4.98 13.50
CA ALA A 61 5.23 4.62 14.90
C ALA A 61 6.68 4.76 15.35
N SER A 62 7.66 4.49 14.47
CA SER A 62 9.09 4.70 14.77
C SER A 62 9.42 6.19 14.98
N LEU A 63 8.63 7.09 14.42
CA LEU A 63 8.72 8.54 14.64
C LEU A 63 8.05 8.99 15.96
N SER A 64 7.41 8.08 16.70
CA SER A 64 6.77 8.32 18.00
C SER A 64 5.85 9.56 17.97
N THR A 65 6.13 10.59 18.78
CA THR A 65 5.35 11.84 18.86
C THR A 65 5.42 12.70 17.61
N TRP A 66 6.43 12.53 16.73
CA TRP A 66 6.56 13.28 15.48
C TRP A 66 5.73 12.70 14.32
N GLY A 67 5.20 11.49 14.46
CA GLY A 67 4.43 10.80 13.42
C GLY A 67 3.32 11.67 12.78
N PRO A 68 2.42 12.30 13.58
CA PRO A 68 1.39 13.19 13.05
C PRO A 68 1.95 14.39 12.29
N VAL A 69 3.05 15.00 12.76
CA VAL A 69 3.68 16.18 12.15
C VAL A 69 4.28 15.83 10.79
N VAL A 70 5.03 14.74 10.72
CA VAL A 70 5.62 14.25 9.48
C VAL A 70 4.52 13.89 8.46
N PHE A 71 3.43 13.26 8.92
CA PHE A 71 2.30 12.98 8.06
C PHE A 71 1.65 14.25 7.49
N VAL A 72 1.46 15.30 8.30
CA VAL A 72 0.97 16.61 7.83
C VAL A 72 1.90 17.18 6.76
N VAL A 73 3.22 17.15 6.98
CA VAL A 73 4.21 17.64 6.01
C VAL A 73 4.12 16.89 4.67
N LEU A 74 4.06 15.56 4.72
CA LEU A 74 3.87 14.72 3.53
C LEU A 74 2.55 15.03 2.82
N TYR A 75 1.47 15.22 3.58
CA TYR A 75 0.18 15.62 3.04
C TYR A 75 0.27 16.96 2.30
N VAL A 76 0.88 17.95 2.93
CA VAL A 76 1.07 19.29 2.36
C VAL A 76 1.87 19.21 1.05
N ILE A 77 2.99 18.48 1.05
CA ILE A 77 3.81 18.25 -0.15
C ILE A 77 2.94 17.61 -1.24
N ALA A 78 2.23 16.54 -0.93
CA ALA A 78 1.37 15.86 -1.90
C ALA A 78 0.34 16.81 -2.53
N VAL A 79 -0.34 17.63 -1.73
CA VAL A 79 -1.32 18.62 -2.24
C VAL A 79 -0.65 19.67 -3.13
N VAL A 80 0.52 20.20 -2.73
CA VAL A 80 1.27 21.21 -3.49
C VAL A 80 1.86 20.67 -4.79
N PHE A 81 2.11 19.36 -4.88
CA PHE A 81 2.55 18.69 -6.11
C PHE A 81 1.40 18.02 -6.87
N VAL A 82 0.15 18.41 -6.61
CA VAL A 82 -1.05 17.97 -7.36
C VAL A 82 -1.29 16.45 -7.24
N PHE A 83 -0.71 15.78 -6.23
CA PHE A 83 -1.03 14.39 -5.93
C PHE A 83 -2.46 14.26 -5.36
N PRO A 84 -3.13 13.11 -5.55
CA PRO A 84 -4.45 12.89 -5.00
C PRO A 84 -4.44 12.93 -3.47
N ALA A 85 -5.31 13.75 -2.88
CA ALA A 85 -5.43 13.87 -1.41
C ALA A 85 -6.28 12.76 -0.78
N SER A 86 -7.11 12.05 -1.57
CA SER A 86 -8.01 11.01 -1.06
C SER A 86 -7.31 9.81 -0.41
N PRO A 87 -6.21 9.24 -0.95
CA PRO A 87 -5.51 8.13 -0.31
C PRO A 87 -4.91 8.54 1.04
N LEU A 88 -4.35 9.74 1.14
CA LEU A 88 -3.77 10.27 2.38
C LEU A 88 -4.84 10.56 3.43
N THR A 89 -6.03 10.97 3.02
CA THR A 89 -7.16 11.22 3.95
C THR A 89 -7.72 9.90 4.49
N LEU A 90 -7.81 8.86 3.65
CA LEU A 90 -8.14 7.50 4.09
C LEU A 90 -7.06 6.95 5.03
N ALA A 91 -5.79 7.09 4.68
CA ALA A 91 -4.66 6.66 5.50
C ALA A 91 -4.65 7.37 6.86
N ALA A 92 -4.95 8.67 6.91
CA ALA A 92 -5.04 9.41 8.17
C ALA A 92 -6.06 8.79 9.15
N GLY A 93 -7.22 8.37 8.65
CA GLY A 93 -8.23 7.68 9.47
C GLY A 93 -7.85 6.27 9.88
N ALA A 94 -7.11 5.56 9.02
CA ALA A 94 -6.58 4.24 9.33
C ALA A 94 -5.47 4.27 10.38
N LEU A 95 -4.60 5.29 10.34
CA LEU A 95 -3.40 5.40 11.17
C LEU A 95 -3.63 6.10 12.51
N PHE A 96 -4.40 7.20 12.52
CA PHE A 96 -4.58 8.06 13.69
C PHE A 96 -5.99 7.97 14.28
N GLY A 97 -6.80 7.01 13.81
CA GLY A 97 -8.20 6.88 14.18
C GLY A 97 -9.08 8.04 13.70
N LEU A 98 -10.31 8.11 14.18
CA LEU A 98 -11.28 9.09 13.70
C LEU A 98 -10.91 10.54 14.11
N ALA A 99 -10.63 10.78 15.38
CA ALA A 99 -10.34 12.13 15.89
C ALA A 99 -8.96 12.63 15.45
N GLY A 100 -7.91 11.81 15.65
CA GLY A 100 -6.55 12.15 15.23
C GLY A 100 -6.43 12.24 13.71
N GLY A 101 -7.05 11.32 12.98
CA GLY A 101 -7.07 11.34 11.52
C GLY A 101 -7.78 12.55 10.95
N LEU A 102 -8.91 12.97 11.55
CA LEU A 102 -9.60 14.20 11.17
C LEU A 102 -8.74 15.43 11.43
N ALA A 103 -8.08 15.53 12.59
CA ALA A 103 -7.20 16.65 12.90
C ALA A 103 -6.03 16.75 11.91
N VAL A 104 -5.29 15.66 11.72
CA VAL A 104 -4.12 15.59 10.83
C VAL A 104 -4.53 15.85 9.37
N ALA A 105 -5.58 15.22 8.87
CA ALA A 105 -6.05 15.44 7.50
C ALA A 105 -6.61 16.85 7.29
N SER A 106 -7.31 17.41 8.28
CA SER A 106 -7.85 18.77 8.22
C SER A 106 -6.73 19.81 8.18
N VAL A 107 -5.73 19.69 9.04
CA VAL A 107 -4.54 20.56 9.05
C VAL A 107 -3.76 20.41 7.76
N GLY A 108 -3.46 19.18 7.33
CA GLY A 108 -2.69 18.91 6.10
C GLY A 108 -3.38 19.43 4.84
N SER A 109 -4.68 19.15 4.67
CA SER A 109 -5.44 19.58 3.50
C SER A 109 -5.63 21.10 3.43
N THR A 110 -5.87 21.75 4.58
CA THR A 110 -6.05 23.21 4.65
C THR A 110 -4.74 23.94 4.40
N THR A 111 -3.65 23.49 5.02
CA THR A 111 -2.31 24.06 4.85
C THR A 111 -1.80 23.86 3.42
N GLY A 112 -1.98 22.65 2.87
CA GLY A 112 -1.63 22.37 1.47
C GLY A 112 -2.42 23.21 0.48
N ALA A 113 -3.73 23.36 0.68
CA ALA A 113 -4.56 24.23 -0.16
C ALA A 113 -4.15 25.70 -0.06
N ALA A 114 -3.82 26.18 1.15
CA ALA A 114 -3.33 27.52 1.39
C ALA A 114 -1.98 27.78 0.70
N LEU A 115 -1.04 26.84 0.76
CA LEU A 115 0.24 26.96 0.06
C LEU A 115 0.08 26.91 -1.45
N ALA A 116 -0.71 25.98 -1.99
CA ALA A 116 -1.02 25.93 -3.42
C ALA A 116 -1.66 27.23 -3.92
N PHE A 117 -2.55 27.83 -3.13
CA PHE A 117 -3.12 29.16 -3.39
C PHE A 117 -2.04 30.26 -3.44
N LEU A 118 -1.12 30.28 -2.47
CA LEU A 118 -0.04 31.29 -2.41
C LEU A 118 0.94 31.10 -3.58
N VAL A 119 1.29 29.85 -3.91
CA VAL A 119 2.10 29.51 -5.07
C VAL A 119 1.43 30.01 -6.35
N ALA A 120 0.13 29.76 -6.53
CA ALA A 120 -0.61 30.29 -7.68
C ALA A 120 -0.59 31.83 -7.73
N ARG A 121 -0.76 32.49 -6.58
CA ARG A 121 -0.87 33.93 -6.46
C ARG A 121 0.44 34.69 -6.71
N TYR A 122 1.55 34.15 -6.25
CA TYR A 122 2.85 34.84 -6.28
C TYR A 122 3.82 34.28 -7.32
N LEU A 123 3.81 32.97 -7.60
CA LEU A 123 4.76 32.36 -8.54
C LEU A 123 4.19 32.19 -9.97
N ALA A 124 2.86 32.10 -10.13
CA ALA A 124 2.24 31.76 -11.42
C ALA A 124 1.43 32.89 -12.07
N ARG A 125 1.33 34.06 -11.43
CA ARG A 125 0.38 35.12 -11.82
C ARG A 125 0.57 35.62 -13.26
N ASP A 126 1.81 35.86 -13.69
CA ASP A 126 2.09 36.43 -15.02
C ASP A 126 1.93 35.41 -16.16
N ARG A 127 2.25 34.14 -15.92
CA ARG A 127 2.07 33.05 -16.90
C ARG A 127 0.59 32.70 -17.08
N VAL A 128 -0.18 32.76 -16.00
CA VAL A 128 -1.59 32.39 -16.03
C VAL A 128 -2.48 33.55 -16.50
N ALA A 129 -2.13 34.81 -16.20
CA ALA A 129 -2.85 35.97 -16.76
C ALA A 129 -2.90 35.93 -18.30
N LYS A 130 -1.77 35.60 -18.96
CA LYS A 130 -1.70 35.39 -20.42
C LYS A 130 -2.54 34.19 -20.91
N TRP A 131 -2.72 33.18 -20.06
CA TRP A 131 -3.52 31.99 -20.37
C TRP A 131 -5.02 32.28 -20.23
N VAL A 132 -5.42 33.14 -19.29
CA VAL A 132 -6.81 33.56 -19.02
C VAL A 132 -7.38 34.44 -20.14
N GLU A 133 -6.56 35.29 -20.76
CA GLU A 133 -6.95 36.06 -21.96
C GLU A 133 -7.38 35.15 -23.13
N ARG A 134 -6.88 33.91 -23.17
CA ARG A 134 -7.17 32.93 -24.22
C ARG A 134 -8.49 32.17 -24.04
N TYR A 135 -9.11 32.24 -22.85
CA TYR A 135 -10.32 31.45 -22.53
C TYR A 135 -11.41 32.29 -21.83
N PRO A 136 -12.41 32.83 -22.58
CA PRO A 136 -13.45 33.72 -22.06
C PRO A 136 -14.27 33.16 -20.88
N LYS A 137 -14.41 31.83 -20.80
CA LYS A 137 -15.11 31.15 -19.69
C LYS A 137 -14.39 31.32 -18.35
N PHE A 138 -13.07 31.46 -18.34
CA PHE A 138 -12.28 31.59 -17.11
C PHE A 138 -12.37 33.01 -16.54
N ALA A 139 -12.42 34.03 -17.40
CA ALA A 139 -12.68 35.42 -16.99
C ALA A 139 -14.09 35.62 -16.40
N ALA A 140 -15.06 34.79 -16.79
CA ALA A 140 -16.38 34.75 -16.14
C ALA A 140 -16.31 34.10 -14.74
N ILE A 141 -15.52 33.03 -14.57
CA ILE A 141 -15.28 32.39 -13.27
C ILE A 141 -14.53 33.34 -12.31
N ASP A 142 -13.49 34.05 -12.78
CA ASP A 142 -12.76 35.03 -11.97
C ASP A 142 -13.67 36.16 -11.46
N ARG A 143 -14.52 36.70 -12.35
CA ARG A 143 -15.52 37.73 -11.97
C ARG A 143 -16.57 37.18 -11.01
N ALA A 144 -17.10 35.98 -11.26
CA ALA A 144 -18.06 35.35 -10.37
C ALA A 144 -17.45 35.12 -8.99
N VAL A 145 -16.30 34.44 -8.89
CA VAL A 145 -15.59 34.16 -7.61
C VAL A 145 -15.20 35.46 -6.89
N GLY A 146 -14.78 36.49 -7.62
CA GLY A 146 -14.47 37.81 -7.08
C GLY A 146 -15.69 38.52 -6.48
N ALA A 147 -16.87 38.41 -7.12
CA ALA A 147 -18.11 39.07 -6.69
C ALA A 147 -18.88 38.30 -5.60
N GLY A 148 -18.95 36.96 -5.70
CA GLY A 148 -19.64 36.13 -4.70
C GLY A 148 -18.78 35.68 -3.53
N GLY A 149 -17.48 36.02 -3.54
CA GLY A 149 -16.57 35.89 -2.41
C GLY A 149 -16.56 34.49 -1.78
N TRP A 150 -16.81 34.42 -0.48
CA TRP A 150 -16.78 33.16 0.28
C TRP A 150 -17.88 32.18 -0.13
N ARG A 151 -19.07 32.65 -0.54
CA ARG A 151 -20.21 31.78 -0.87
C ARG A 151 -19.91 30.89 -2.06
N ILE A 152 -19.32 31.45 -3.12
CA ILE A 152 -18.94 30.69 -4.31
C ILE A 152 -17.83 29.69 -4.00
N VAL A 153 -16.86 30.05 -3.16
CA VAL A 153 -15.82 29.10 -2.72
C VAL A 153 -16.42 27.92 -1.97
N ALA A 154 -17.33 28.17 -1.02
CA ALA A 154 -18.03 27.10 -0.31
C ALA A 154 -18.77 26.17 -1.28
N MET A 155 -19.48 26.76 -2.24
CA MET A 155 -20.31 26.02 -3.19
C MET A 155 -19.47 25.20 -4.19
N LEU A 156 -18.34 25.73 -4.65
CA LEU A 156 -17.40 25.01 -5.51
C LEU A 156 -16.66 23.91 -4.76
N ARG A 157 -16.28 24.13 -3.49
CA ARG A 157 -15.67 23.09 -2.63
C ARG A 157 -16.62 21.93 -2.34
N LEU A 158 -17.90 22.23 -2.13
CA LEU A 158 -18.94 21.22 -1.92
C LEU A 158 -19.39 20.55 -3.23
N SER A 159 -19.01 21.10 -4.39
CA SER A 159 -19.36 20.55 -5.70
C SER A 159 -18.26 19.64 -6.23
N PRO A 160 -18.59 18.40 -6.67
CA PRO A 160 -17.62 17.52 -7.31
C PRO A 160 -17.30 17.92 -8.76
N ALA A 161 -17.83 19.05 -9.24
CA ALA A 161 -17.66 19.49 -10.63
C ALA A 161 -16.21 19.91 -10.96
N VAL A 162 -15.45 20.40 -9.96
CA VAL A 162 -14.07 20.87 -10.15
C VAL A 162 -13.14 20.04 -9.27
N PRO A 163 -12.07 19.42 -9.81
CA PRO A 163 -11.13 18.63 -9.02
C PRO A 163 -10.48 19.44 -7.89
N PHE A 164 -10.29 18.83 -6.72
CA PHE A 164 -9.74 19.46 -5.51
C PHE A 164 -8.42 20.20 -5.77
N ASN A 165 -7.46 19.54 -6.44
CA ASN A 165 -6.16 20.14 -6.72
C ASN A 165 -6.29 21.36 -7.64
N LEU A 166 -7.16 21.29 -8.67
CA LEU A 166 -7.41 22.43 -9.55
C LEU A 166 -8.02 23.61 -8.79
N GLN A 167 -8.97 23.36 -7.89
CA GLN A 167 -9.58 24.40 -7.06
C GLN A 167 -8.53 25.17 -6.23
N ASN A 168 -7.54 24.47 -5.67
CA ASN A 168 -6.51 25.07 -4.83
C ASN A 168 -5.72 26.18 -5.55
N TYR A 169 -5.32 25.94 -6.81
CA TYR A 169 -4.64 26.96 -7.61
C TYR A 169 -5.61 27.98 -8.21
N LEU A 170 -6.81 27.54 -8.64
CA LEU A 170 -7.82 28.39 -9.24
C LEU A 170 -8.14 29.59 -8.33
N TYR A 171 -8.39 29.36 -7.05
CA TYR A 171 -8.70 30.45 -6.12
C TYR A 171 -7.55 31.46 -5.95
N GLY A 172 -6.30 31.00 -5.98
CA GLY A 172 -5.12 31.86 -5.88
C GLY A 172 -4.97 32.85 -7.04
N LEU A 173 -5.49 32.45 -8.21
CA LEU A 173 -5.53 33.26 -9.43
C LEU A 173 -6.68 34.28 -9.44
N THR A 174 -7.71 34.07 -8.62
CA THR A 174 -8.85 35.00 -8.53
C THR A 174 -8.59 36.17 -7.58
N ARG A 175 -9.47 37.17 -7.62
CA ARG A 175 -9.41 38.35 -6.72
C ARG A 175 -9.78 38.08 -5.25
N ILE A 176 -10.08 36.83 -4.86
CA ILE A 176 -10.50 36.52 -3.50
C ILE A 176 -9.37 36.73 -2.47
N ARG A 177 -9.72 37.25 -1.29
CA ARG A 177 -8.77 37.42 -0.16
C ARG A 177 -8.38 36.05 0.41
N PHE A 178 -7.13 35.93 0.87
CA PHE A 178 -6.55 34.69 1.37
C PHE A 178 -7.34 34.07 2.53
N TRP A 179 -7.51 34.80 3.63
CA TRP A 179 -8.15 34.26 4.84
C TRP A 179 -9.62 33.83 4.65
N PRO A 180 -10.49 34.60 3.99
CA PRO A 180 -11.83 34.13 3.65
C PRO A 180 -11.81 32.85 2.82
N CYS A 181 -10.91 32.75 1.83
CA CYS A 181 -10.80 31.54 1.02
C CYS A 181 -10.37 30.32 1.86
N VAL A 182 -9.38 30.47 2.74
CA VAL A 182 -8.84 29.40 3.59
C VAL A 182 -9.88 28.92 4.59
N LEU A 183 -10.48 29.84 5.36
CA LEU A 183 -11.46 29.49 6.39
C LEU A 183 -12.72 28.86 5.80
N THR A 184 -13.20 29.39 4.66
CA THR A 184 -14.35 28.81 3.97
C THR A 184 -14.03 27.47 3.35
N SER A 185 -12.83 27.29 2.77
CA SER A 185 -12.40 25.98 2.27
C SER A 185 -12.32 24.96 3.38
N TRP A 186 -11.72 25.30 4.53
CA TRP A 186 -11.65 24.44 5.70
C TRP A 186 -13.03 23.96 6.14
N ALA A 187 -13.96 24.89 6.37
CA ALA A 187 -15.32 24.57 6.78
C ALA A 187 -16.07 23.72 5.74
N ALA A 188 -15.94 24.05 4.45
CA ALA A 188 -16.60 23.32 3.37
C ALA A 188 -16.02 21.92 3.14
N MET A 189 -14.73 21.71 3.44
CA MET A 189 -14.06 20.42 3.25
C MET A 189 -14.33 19.46 4.41
N LEU A 190 -14.59 19.95 5.62
CA LEU A 190 -14.76 19.12 6.83
C LEU A 190 -15.73 17.93 6.66
N PRO A 191 -16.93 18.05 6.08
CA PRO A 191 -17.82 16.90 5.90
C PRO A 191 -17.22 15.81 5.01
N GLY A 192 -16.57 16.22 3.90
CA GLY A 192 -15.89 15.30 3.00
C GLY A 192 -14.67 14.65 3.66
N THR A 193 -13.85 15.45 4.34
CA THR A 193 -12.69 14.95 5.11
C THR A 193 -13.13 13.94 6.16
N PHE A 194 -14.18 14.24 6.92
CA PHE A 194 -14.74 13.32 7.90
C PHE A 194 -15.19 12.01 7.26
N LEU A 195 -15.90 12.04 6.13
CA LEU A 195 -16.32 10.82 5.43
C LEU A 195 -15.13 9.95 5.02
N TYR A 196 -14.09 10.54 4.43
CA TYR A 196 -12.90 9.78 4.03
C TYR A 196 -12.11 9.25 5.23
N VAL A 197 -11.92 10.05 6.28
CA VAL A 197 -11.27 9.60 7.52
C VAL A 197 -12.08 8.47 8.16
N TYR A 198 -13.40 8.60 8.21
CA TYR A 198 -14.31 7.57 8.73
C TYR A 198 -14.23 6.28 7.92
N LEU A 199 -14.25 6.37 6.58
CA LEU A 199 -14.04 5.22 5.70
C LEU A 199 -12.68 4.56 5.92
N GLY A 200 -11.63 5.34 6.15
CA GLY A 200 -10.30 4.84 6.50
C GLY A 200 -10.27 4.10 7.83
N HIS A 201 -10.90 4.69 8.86
CA HIS A 201 -10.99 4.11 10.21
C HIS A 201 -11.81 2.80 10.21
N VAL A 202 -12.97 2.80 9.56
CA VAL A 202 -13.81 1.59 9.42
C VAL A 202 -13.14 0.56 8.50
N GLY A 203 -12.48 1.00 7.43
CA GLY A 203 -11.72 0.14 6.53
C GLY A 203 -10.59 -0.59 7.25
N ARG A 204 -9.82 0.12 8.10
CA ARG A 204 -8.81 -0.49 8.98
C ARG A 204 -9.44 -1.52 9.91
N ALA A 205 -10.55 -1.18 10.58
CA ALA A 205 -11.28 -2.10 11.45
C ALA A 205 -11.81 -3.35 10.71
N GLY A 206 -12.21 -3.23 9.43
CA GLY A 206 -12.61 -4.37 8.60
C GLY A 206 -11.45 -5.23 8.11
N LEU A 207 -10.30 -4.61 7.80
CA LEU A 207 -9.07 -5.32 7.50
C LEU A 207 -8.57 -6.09 8.73
N ASP A 208 -8.63 -5.45 9.89
CA ASP A 208 -8.37 -6.05 11.19
C ASP A 208 -9.31 -7.22 11.47
N ALA A 209 -10.62 -7.06 11.26
CA ALA A 209 -11.58 -8.15 11.46
C ALA A 209 -11.36 -9.34 10.51
N SER A 210 -10.94 -9.09 9.26
CA SER A 210 -10.65 -10.15 8.27
C SER A 210 -9.25 -10.76 8.44
N ALA A 211 -8.30 -10.02 9.03
CA ALA A 211 -6.98 -10.49 9.43
C ALA A 211 -6.95 -11.11 10.84
N GLY A 212 -8.07 -11.07 11.57
CA GLY A 212 -8.25 -11.71 12.86
C GLY A 212 -7.89 -10.86 14.10
N ALA A 213 -7.85 -9.52 14.04
CA ALA A 213 -7.31 -8.65 15.09
C ALA A 213 -8.23 -8.35 16.31
N GLU A 214 -7.56 -8.03 17.44
CA GLU A 214 -7.88 -7.84 18.89
C GLU A 214 -9.32 -7.77 19.45
N ARG A 215 -10.32 -7.21 18.74
CA ARG A 215 -11.71 -7.18 19.23
C ARG A 215 -12.68 -7.60 18.14
N ALA A 216 -13.40 -8.71 18.34
CA ALA A 216 -14.58 -9.00 17.51
C ALA A 216 -15.61 -7.92 17.85
N ARG A 217 -15.66 -6.87 17.03
CA ARG A 217 -16.62 -5.78 17.20
C ARG A 217 -18.01 -6.40 17.28
N THR A 218 -18.78 -6.05 18.31
CA THR A 218 -20.11 -6.66 18.49
C THR A 218 -21.00 -6.34 17.29
N PRO A 219 -22.04 -7.14 17.00
CA PRO A 219 -23.02 -6.80 15.96
C PRO A 219 -23.61 -5.39 16.16
N ALA A 220 -23.73 -4.94 17.41
CA ALA A 220 -24.14 -3.59 17.76
C ALA A 220 -23.12 -2.52 17.36
N GLU A 221 -21.81 -2.77 17.54
CA GLU A 221 -20.75 -1.86 17.10
C GLU A 221 -20.67 -1.79 15.56
N TRP A 222 -20.87 -2.92 14.86
CA TRP A 222 -20.99 -2.94 13.41
C TRP A 222 -22.25 -2.22 12.92
N ALA A 223 -23.38 -2.43 13.59
CA ALA A 223 -24.62 -1.72 13.30
C ALA A 223 -24.45 -0.21 13.54
N LEU A 224 -23.79 0.19 14.62
CA LEU A 224 -23.50 1.59 14.92
C LEU A 224 -22.56 2.20 13.87
N MET A 225 -21.55 1.46 13.42
CA MET A 225 -20.66 1.91 12.35
C MET A 225 -21.36 2.00 10.99
N ALA A 226 -22.27 1.08 10.69
CA ALA A 226 -23.10 1.11 9.50
C ALA A 226 -24.10 2.29 9.54
N VAL A 227 -24.75 2.51 10.67
CA VAL A 227 -25.62 3.67 10.90
C VAL A 227 -24.83 4.97 10.80
N GLY A 228 -23.63 5.03 11.40
CA GLY A 228 -22.73 6.17 11.28
C GLY A 228 -22.29 6.43 9.84
N LEU A 229 -21.99 5.37 9.07
CA LEU A 229 -21.65 5.48 7.65
C LEU A 229 -22.84 6.02 6.84
N LEU A 230 -24.03 5.44 7.04
CA LEU A 230 -25.26 5.84 6.35
C LEU A 230 -25.63 7.29 6.69
N ALA A 231 -25.51 7.69 7.96
CA ALA A 231 -25.71 9.06 8.41
C ALA A 231 -24.70 10.01 7.76
N THR A 232 -23.43 9.62 7.69
CA THR A 232 -22.37 10.43 7.07
C THR A 232 -22.59 10.59 5.56
N VAL A 233 -22.94 9.51 4.87
CA VAL A 233 -23.30 9.54 3.44
C VAL A 233 -24.52 10.41 3.23
N PHE A 234 -25.56 10.27 4.07
CA PHE A 234 -26.77 11.09 4.00
C PHE A 234 -26.45 12.57 4.18
N VAL A 235 -25.73 12.94 5.25
CA VAL A 235 -25.33 14.34 5.52
C VAL A 235 -24.48 14.89 4.37
N THR A 236 -23.50 14.14 3.90
CA THR A 236 -22.64 14.56 2.78
C THR A 236 -23.47 14.78 1.50
N VAL A 237 -24.36 13.85 1.16
CA VAL A 237 -25.27 13.97 0.00
C VAL A 237 -26.24 15.12 0.19
N TYR A 238 -26.80 15.31 1.39
CA TYR A 238 -27.73 16.37 1.71
C TYR A 238 -27.08 17.75 1.56
N VAL A 239 -25.91 17.96 2.19
CA VAL A 239 -25.13 19.21 2.09
C VAL A 239 -24.72 19.47 0.64
N THR A 240 -24.29 18.42 -0.09
CA THR A 240 -23.95 18.54 -1.52
C THR A 240 -25.17 18.93 -2.36
N ARG A 241 -26.35 18.34 -2.08
CA ARG A 241 -27.60 18.68 -2.77
C ARG A 241 -28.06 20.09 -2.44
N LEU A 242 -27.92 20.52 -1.18
CA LEU A 242 -28.21 21.88 -0.74
C LEU A 242 -27.31 22.90 -1.47
N ALA A 243 -26.01 22.62 -1.53
CA ALA A 243 -25.04 23.43 -2.27
C ALA A 243 -25.38 23.50 -3.77
N ARG A 244 -25.76 22.39 -4.40
CA ARG A 244 -26.20 22.37 -5.81
C ARG A 244 -27.48 23.16 -6.04
N ARG A 245 -28.47 23.06 -5.15
CA ARG A 245 -29.71 23.83 -5.24
C ARG A 245 -29.44 25.33 -5.12
N ALA A 246 -28.58 25.73 -4.18
CA ALA A 246 -28.12 27.10 -4.05
C ALA A 246 -27.38 27.57 -5.32
N LEU A 247 -26.51 26.75 -5.92
CA LEU A 247 -25.80 27.07 -7.17
C LEU A 247 -26.75 27.32 -8.33
N LYS A 248 -27.81 26.50 -8.44
CA LYS A 248 -28.79 26.65 -9.50
C LYS A 248 -29.59 27.95 -9.36
N GLN A 249 -29.95 28.33 -8.13
CA GLN A 249 -30.60 29.61 -7.85
C GLN A 249 -29.70 30.81 -8.18
N TYR A 250 -28.40 30.76 -7.85
CA TYR A 250 -27.46 31.83 -8.21
C TYR A 250 -27.20 31.93 -9.72
N GLY A 251 -27.09 30.80 -10.41
CA GLY A 251 -26.92 30.77 -11.88
C GLY A 251 -28.14 31.26 -12.67
N ASP A 252 -29.32 31.30 -12.05
CA ASP A 252 -30.52 31.91 -12.62
C ASP A 252 -30.64 33.42 -12.29
N ILE A 253 -30.00 33.90 -11.22
CA ILE A 253 -29.97 35.33 -10.84
C ILE A 253 -29.00 36.16 -11.71
N GLU A 254 -27.95 35.54 -12.25
CA GLU A 254 -26.87 36.24 -12.98
C GLU A 254 -27.01 36.21 -14.50
N LYS A 255 -28.10 35.67 -15.05
CA LYS A 255 -28.41 35.84 -16.48
C LYS A 255 -28.70 37.33 -16.71
N PRO A 256 -27.90 38.07 -17.50
CA PRO A 256 -28.21 39.46 -17.78
C PRO A 256 -29.58 39.51 -18.44
N ASN A 257 -30.46 40.33 -17.89
CA ASN A 257 -31.71 40.69 -18.53
C ASN A 257 -31.38 41.53 -19.77
N VAL A 258 -31.12 40.88 -20.91
CA VAL A 258 -31.07 41.54 -22.21
C VAL A 258 -32.52 41.77 -22.65
N GLN A 259 -33.18 42.72 -21.99
CA GLN A 259 -34.37 43.37 -22.51
C GLN A 259 -33.87 44.40 -23.54
N GLY A 260 -34.10 44.14 -24.83
CA GLY A 260 -33.95 45.19 -25.84
C GLY A 260 -33.40 44.83 -27.22
N THR A 261 -33.30 43.55 -27.62
CA THR A 261 -33.03 43.23 -29.04
C THR A 261 -33.96 42.13 -29.51
N ALA A 262 -34.76 42.43 -30.54
CA ALA A 262 -35.65 41.49 -31.22
C ALA A 262 -34.91 40.19 -31.58
N PRO A 263 -35.59 39.03 -31.58
CA PRO A 263 -34.96 37.77 -31.90
C PRO A 263 -34.53 37.81 -33.37
N VAL A 264 -33.22 37.84 -33.62
CA VAL A 264 -32.67 37.57 -34.95
C VAL A 264 -33.05 36.13 -35.29
N THR A 265 -33.87 36.01 -36.32
CA THR A 265 -34.28 34.76 -36.94
C THR A 265 -33.06 33.91 -37.27
N GLY A 266 -33.09 32.65 -36.82
CA GLY A 266 -32.25 31.59 -37.40
C GLY A 266 -30.96 31.23 -36.66
N GLU A 267 -30.99 30.99 -35.34
CA GLU A 267 -29.95 30.12 -34.75
C GLU A 267 -30.43 28.66 -34.82
N ALA A 268 -30.11 28.02 -35.94
CA ALA A 268 -30.28 26.58 -36.09
C ALA A 268 -29.65 25.86 -34.89
N ALA A 269 -30.40 24.97 -34.24
CA ALA A 269 -29.91 24.17 -33.13
C ALA A 269 -28.59 23.50 -33.55
N ARG A 270 -27.47 23.96 -32.96
CA ARG A 270 -26.14 23.40 -33.24
C ARG A 270 -26.23 21.89 -33.07
N PRO A 271 -25.79 21.08 -34.06
CA PRO A 271 -25.83 19.63 -33.92
C PRO A 271 -25.11 19.26 -32.62
N LYS A 272 -25.74 18.42 -31.78
CA LYS A 272 -25.09 17.87 -30.60
C LYS A 272 -23.83 17.14 -31.09
N GLY A 273 -22.68 17.78 -30.90
CA GLY A 273 -21.38 17.24 -31.29
C GLY A 273 -21.17 15.87 -30.66
N TRP A 274 -20.28 15.10 -31.28
CA TRP A 274 -19.84 13.78 -30.84
C TRP A 274 -19.71 13.70 -29.30
N PRO A 275 -20.22 12.63 -28.63
CA PRO A 275 -20.27 12.58 -27.18
C PRO A 275 -18.89 12.26 -26.59
N TRP A 276 -17.98 13.25 -26.63
CA TRP A 276 -16.60 13.15 -26.14
C TRP A 276 -16.50 12.63 -24.70
N GLY A 277 -17.52 12.89 -23.87
CA GLY A 277 -17.59 12.37 -22.51
C GLY A 277 -17.78 10.85 -22.44
N THR A 278 -18.55 10.24 -23.36
CA THR A 278 -18.73 8.78 -23.38
C THR A 278 -17.54 8.07 -24.01
N THR A 279 -16.90 8.67 -25.02
CA THR A 279 -15.67 8.09 -25.60
C THR A 279 -14.50 8.17 -24.63
N ALA A 280 -14.28 9.32 -23.96
CA ALA A 280 -13.24 9.44 -22.93
C ALA A 280 -13.46 8.44 -21.78
N LEU A 281 -14.71 8.23 -21.36
CA LEU A 281 -15.05 7.24 -20.32
C LEU A 281 -14.79 5.79 -20.78
N ALA A 282 -15.13 5.46 -22.03
CA ALA A 282 -14.87 4.14 -22.59
C ALA A 282 -13.36 3.86 -22.77
N THR A 283 -12.59 4.86 -23.21
CA THR A 283 -11.13 4.77 -23.28
C THR A 283 -10.52 4.60 -21.88
N PHE A 284 -10.98 5.37 -20.90
CA PHE A 284 -10.55 5.22 -19.51
C PHE A 284 -10.87 3.82 -18.97
N ALA A 285 -12.06 3.29 -19.25
CA ALA A 285 -12.46 1.94 -18.90
C ALA A 285 -11.52 0.88 -19.49
N LEU A 286 -11.20 0.97 -20.78
CA LEU A 286 -10.24 0.08 -21.46
C LEU A 286 -8.85 0.13 -20.82
N VAL A 287 -8.34 1.31 -20.49
CA VAL A 287 -7.04 1.47 -19.81
C VAL A 287 -7.09 0.82 -18.42
N THR A 288 -8.13 1.08 -17.61
CA THR A 288 -8.26 0.45 -16.29
C THR A 288 -8.39 -1.07 -16.34
N VAL A 289 -9.09 -1.61 -17.34
CA VAL A 289 -9.18 -3.06 -17.58
C VAL A 289 -7.80 -3.61 -17.95
N GLY A 290 -7.07 -2.94 -18.85
CA GLY A 290 -5.71 -3.33 -19.22
C GLY A 290 -4.76 -3.36 -18.02
N VAL A 291 -4.82 -2.35 -17.14
CA VAL A 291 -4.05 -2.32 -15.89
C VAL A 291 -4.46 -3.46 -14.95
N ALA A 292 -5.76 -3.72 -14.78
CA ALA A 292 -6.25 -4.81 -13.94
C ALA A 292 -5.80 -6.18 -14.45
N VAL A 293 -5.81 -6.38 -15.78
CA VAL A 293 -5.30 -7.57 -16.44
C VAL A 293 -3.79 -7.71 -16.23
N ALA A 294 -3.02 -6.64 -16.45
CA ALA A 294 -1.57 -6.64 -16.23
C ALA A 294 -1.21 -6.99 -14.78
N VAL A 295 -1.91 -6.41 -13.81
CA VAL A 295 -1.79 -6.73 -12.37
C VAL A 295 -2.19 -8.18 -12.07
N HIS A 296 -3.24 -8.69 -12.71
CA HIS A 296 -3.70 -10.07 -12.50
C HIS A 296 -2.67 -11.10 -12.96
N PHE A 297 -2.05 -10.86 -14.11
CA PHE A 297 -1.04 -11.76 -14.69
C PHE A 297 0.38 -11.49 -14.16
N ASN A 298 0.64 -10.32 -13.57
CA ASN A 298 1.91 -9.97 -12.93
C ASN A 298 1.70 -9.42 -11.52
N PRO A 299 1.39 -10.29 -10.53
CA PRO A 299 1.16 -9.86 -9.14
C PRO A 299 2.37 -9.17 -8.48
N SER A 300 3.58 -9.37 -9.02
CA SER A 300 4.80 -8.67 -8.62
C SER A 300 4.75 -7.15 -8.83
N LEU A 301 3.88 -6.64 -9.72
CA LEU A 301 3.74 -5.20 -9.97
C LEU A 301 3.23 -4.41 -8.77
N ILE A 302 2.59 -5.09 -7.80
CA ILE A 302 1.99 -4.44 -6.63
C ILE A 302 2.25 -5.16 -5.30
N SER A 303 3.01 -6.26 -5.26
CA SER A 303 3.28 -7.01 -4.02
C SER A 303 4.23 -6.23 -3.08
N LEU A 304 3.84 -6.12 -1.81
CA LEU A 304 4.66 -5.62 -0.70
C LEU A 304 4.73 -6.75 0.32
N GLY A 305 5.81 -7.52 0.23
CA GLY A 305 6.02 -8.78 0.92
C GLY A 305 6.86 -9.72 0.05
N PRO A 306 7.42 -10.79 0.63
CA PRO A 306 8.17 -11.77 -0.13
C PRO A 306 7.26 -12.42 -1.20
N PRO A 307 7.82 -12.86 -2.34
CA PRO A 307 7.03 -13.48 -3.39
C PRO A 307 6.31 -14.73 -2.87
N GLU A 308 5.08 -14.98 -3.33
CA GLU A 308 4.43 -16.27 -3.10
C GLU A 308 5.16 -17.36 -3.88
N VAL A 309 5.44 -18.48 -3.22
CA VAL A 309 6.19 -19.60 -3.79
C VAL A 309 5.46 -20.90 -3.51
N VAL A 310 5.41 -21.78 -4.50
CA VAL A 310 4.96 -23.17 -4.31
C VAL A 310 6.14 -23.98 -3.80
N LEU A 311 6.03 -24.52 -2.59
CA LEU A 311 7.05 -25.38 -2.01
C LEU A 311 7.09 -26.71 -2.76
N ARG A 312 8.29 -27.17 -3.10
CA ARG A 312 8.52 -28.48 -3.74
C ARG A 312 9.69 -29.16 -3.06
N GLU A 313 9.76 -30.48 -3.17
CA GLU A 313 10.97 -31.23 -2.82
C GLU A 313 11.68 -31.57 -4.13
N ALA A 314 12.68 -30.76 -4.48
CA ALA A 314 13.40 -30.87 -5.75
C ALA A 314 14.69 -31.68 -5.64
N TYR A 315 15.13 -31.97 -4.41
CA TYR A 315 16.38 -32.66 -4.13
C TYR A 315 16.12 -33.94 -3.34
N GLU A 316 16.87 -34.99 -3.70
CA GLU A 316 16.87 -36.27 -3.00
C GLU A 316 18.11 -36.36 -2.09
N GLU A 317 18.04 -37.21 -1.07
CA GLU A 317 19.21 -37.52 -0.26
C GLU A 317 20.25 -38.29 -1.07
N LYS A 318 21.54 -37.98 -0.83
CA LYS A 318 22.68 -38.66 -1.43
C LYS A 318 23.71 -38.93 -0.35
N SER A 319 23.72 -40.15 0.18
CA SER A 319 24.63 -40.56 1.25
C SER A 319 26.10 -40.65 0.80
N ASP A 320 26.33 -40.79 -0.50
CA ASP A 320 27.63 -40.84 -1.17
C ASP A 320 28.06 -39.50 -1.80
N GLY A 321 27.21 -38.47 -1.72
CA GLY A 321 27.52 -37.13 -2.23
C GLY A 321 28.64 -36.42 -1.44
N PRO A 322 29.30 -35.43 -2.04
CA PRO A 322 30.39 -34.72 -1.37
C PRO A 322 29.89 -33.98 -0.13
N ALA A 323 30.66 -34.08 0.95
CA ALA A 323 30.43 -33.33 2.18
C ALA A 323 31.18 -31.99 2.16
N PHE A 324 30.70 -31.04 2.96
CA PHE A 324 31.37 -29.77 3.18
C PHE A 324 31.54 -29.53 4.68
N ASP A 325 32.72 -29.04 5.08
CA ASP A 325 33.04 -28.80 6.47
C ASP A 325 32.55 -27.41 6.94
N HIS A 326 31.63 -27.41 7.90
CA HIS A 326 31.10 -26.20 8.54
C HIS A 326 31.79 -25.89 9.89
N SER A 327 32.89 -26.55 10.24
CA SER A 327 33.63 -26.34 11.50
C SER A 327 34.02 -24.87 11.73
N ALA A 328 34.55 -24.20 10.69
CA ALA A 328 35.01 -22.82 10.80
C ALA A 328 33.88 -21.83 11.19
N ILE A 329 32.69 -21.98 10.61
CA ILE A 329 31.54 -21.13 10.98
C ILE A 329 30.95 -21.56 12.33
N ASP A 330 30.98 -22.86 12.67
CA ASP A 330 30.55 -23.37 13.97
C ASP A 330 31.37 -22.75 15.12
N GLU A 331 32.70 -22.72 14.99
CA GLU A 331 33.60 -22.10 15.96
C GLU A 331 33.35 -20.60 16.08
N LEU A 332 33.16 -19.91 14.96
CA LEU A 332 32.91 -18.47 14.94
C LEU A 332 31.56 -18.13 15.61
N MET A 333 30.51 -18.89 15.30
CA MET A 333 29.19 -18.70 15.93
C MET A 333 29.25 -18.98 17.43
N LYS A 334 29.99 -20.00 17.87
CA LYS A 334 30.18 -20.28 19.31
C LYS A 334 30.92 -19.16 20.04
N ALA A 335 31.89 -18.53 19.39
CA ALA A 335 32.70 -17.48 19.99
C ALA A 335 31.93 -16.16 20.14
N HIS A 336 31.04 -15.84 19.19
CA HIS A 336 30.46 -14.50 19.05
C HIS A 336 28.93 -14.45 19.16
N VAL A 337 28.25 -15.58 19.28
CA VAL A 337 26.78 -15.64 19.43
C VAL A 337 26.45 -16.30 20.77
N ASP A 338 25.71 -15.60 21.60
CA ASP A 338 25.28 -16.15 22.89
C ASP A 338 24.18 -17.21 22.74
N ARG A 339 23.84 -17.90 23.83
CA ARG A 339 22.83 -18.96 23.85
C ARG A 339 21.42 -18.50 23.44
N ASP A 340 21.13 -17.21 23.60
CA ASP A 340 19.83 -16.60 23.29
C ASP A 340 19.81 -16.02 21.86
N GLY A 341 20.95 -16.09 21.13
CA GLY A 341 21.13 -15.65 19.75
C GLY A 341 21.56 -14.20 19.57
N TRP A 342 22.09 -13.56 20.61
CA TRP A 342 22.63 -12.20 20.53
C TRP A 342 24.08 -12.21 20.08
N VAL A 343 24.41 -11.31 19.15
CA VAL A 343 25.68 -11.30 18.43
C VAL A 343 26.62 -10.22 18.97
N ASP A 344 27.85 -10.60 19.30
CA ASP A 344 28.98 -9.68 19.52
C ASP A 344 29.55 -9.24 18.17
N TYR A 345 28.93 -8.24 17.56
CA TYR A 345 29.41 -7.69 16.28
C TYR A 345 30.78 -7.01 16.39
N GLU A 346 31.17 -6.50 17.56
CA GLU A 346 32.48 -5.88 17.75
C GLU A 346 33.60 -6.93 17.80
N GLY A 347 33.35 -8.04 18.50
CA GLY A 347 34.21 -9.22 18.49
C GLY A 347 34.30 -9.84 17.10
N LEU A 348 33.15 -10.02 16.44
CA LEU A 348 33.09 -10.64 15.13
C LEU A 348 33.75 -9.78 14.05
N LYS A 349 33.73 -8.44 14.18
CA LYS A 349 34.49 -7.52 13.31
C LYS A 349 36.01 -7.71 13.46
N ARG A 350 36.51 -8.00 14.67
CA ARG A 350 37.93 -8.32 14.90
C ARG A 350 38.32 -9.65 14.26
N ASP A 351 37.40 -10.61 14.24
CA ASP A 351 37.57 -11.92 13.62
C ASP A 351 37.05 -12.01 12.16
N ALA A 352 36.80 -10.87 11.49
CA ALA A 352 36.17 -10.84 10.17
C ALA A 352 36.95 -11.66 9.11
N ALA A 353 38.28 -11.74 9.22
CA ALA A 353 39.10 -12.57 8.35
C ALA A 353 38.74 -14.07 8.41
N LYS A 354 38.31 -14.58 9.57
CA LYS A 354 37.85 -15.98 9.72
C LYS A 354 36.51 -16.19 9.02
N LEU A 355 35.61 -15.22 9.11
CA LEU A 355 34.34 -15.23 8.39
C LEU A 355 34.57 -15.20 6.87
N ASP A 356 35.47 -14.34 6.40
CA ASP A 356 35.83 -14.22 4.98
C ASP A 356 36.45 -15.52 4.45
N ALA A 357 37.29 -16.20 5.24
CA ALA A 357 37.85 -17.50 4.89
C ALA A 357 36.76 -18.57 4.74
N TYR A 358 35.77 -18.61 5.64
CA TYR A 358 34.63 -19.51 5.52
C TYR A 358 33.79 -19.20 4.26
N ILE A 359 33.53 -17.93 3.98
CA ILE A 359 32.80 -17.48 2.78
C ILE A 359 33.55 -17.90 1.49
N ALA A 360 34.87 -17.78 1.49
CA ALA A 360 35.71 -18.24 0.37
C ALA A 360 35.64 -19.77 0.18
N ALA A 361 35.58 -20.53 1.28
CA ALA A 361 35.38 -21.98 1.22
C ALA A 361 34.00 -22.34 0.65
N VAL A 362 32.93 -21.66 1.07
CA VAL A 362 31.57 -21.83 0.52
C VAL A 362 31.53 -21.54 -0.99
N ALA A 363 32.28 -20.54 -1.45
CA ALA A 363 32.39 -20.23 -2.88
C ALA A 363 33.04 -21.35 -3.71
N SER A 364 33.83 -22.23 -3.07
CA SER A 364 34.49 -23.37 -3.73
C SER A 364 33.78 -24.71 -3.48
N ALA A 365 32.62 -24.71 -2.82
CA ALA A 365 31.91 -25.93 -2.47
C ALA A 365 31.36 -26.67 -3.71
N PRO A 366 31.34 -28.01 -3.71
CA PRO A 366 30.74 -28.82 -4.79
C PRO A 366 29.20 -28.83 -4.68
N PHE A 367 28.59 -27.64 -4.63
CA PHE A 367 27.19 -27.45 -4.27
C PHE A 367 26.24 -28.27 -5.13
N ASP A 368 26.47 -28.36 -6.44
CA ASP A 368 25.58 -29.05 -7.38
C ASP A 368 25.52 -30.57 -7.16
N GLU A 369 26.62 -31.17 -6.72
CA GLU A 369 26.76 -32.61 -6.51
C GLU A 369 26.17 -33.10 -5.18
N MET A 370 26.04 -32.21 -4.20
CA MET A 370 25.53 -32.51 -2.85
C MET A 370 24.13 -33.15 -2.82
N GLY A 371 23.87 -33.95 -1.79
CA GLY A 371 22.51 -34.42 -1.45
C GLY A 371 21.64 -33.34 -0.83
N ARG A 372 20.35 -33.64 -0.66
CA ARG A 372 19.34 -32.72 -0.10
C ARG A 372 19.78 -32.07 1.23
N SER A 373 20.09 -32.85 2.25
CA SER A 373 20.44 -32.31 3.58
C SER A 373 21.70 -31.44 3.55
N GLN A 374 22.65 -31.78 2.69
CA GLN A 374 23.92 -31.09 2.49
C GLN A 374 23.68 -29.73 1.83
N LYS A 375 22.85 -29.69 0.77
CA LYS A 375 22.45 -28.44 0.14
C LYS A 375 21.70 -27.53 1.11
N LEU A 376 20.75 -28.05 1.88
CA LEU A 376 19.97 -27.21 2.80
C LEU A 376 20.84 -26.68 3.94
N ALA A 377 21.67 -27.51 4.57
CA ALA A 377 22.62 -27.07 5.60
C ALA A 377 23.58 -26.00 5.05
N MET A 378 24.11 -26.21 3.84
CA MET A 378 24.97 -25.24 3.15
C MET A 378 24.25 -23.89 2.97
N LEU A 379 23.03 -23.89 2.41
CA LEU A 379 22.29 -22.66 2.14
C LEU A 379 21.91 -21.90 3.42
N LEU A 380 21.51 -22.60 4.48
CA LEU A 380 21.20 -21.98 5.78
C LEU A 380 22.46 -21.32 6.39
N ASN A 381 23.57 -22.05 6.43
CA ASN A 381 24.83 -21.53 6.97
C ASN A 381 25.38 -20.38 6.11
N ALA A 382 25.32 -20.51 4.78
CA ALA A 382 25.76 -19.49 3.84
C ALA A 382 24.94 -18.21 4.00
N TYR A 383 23.60 -18.29 3.99
CA TYR A 383 22.73 -17.13 4.19
C TYR A 383 23.04 -16.39 5.49
N ASN A 384 23.16 -17.11 6.60
CA ASN A 384 23.44 -16.51 7.91
C ASN A 384 24.84 -15.89 7.95
N ALA A 385 25.86 -16.56 7.41
CA ALA A 385 27.22 -16.02 7.31
C ALA A 385 27.29 -14.77 6.42
N PHE A 386 26.61 -14.78 5.28
CA PHE A 386 26.52 -13.64 4.36
C PHE A 386 25.76 -12.47 4.98
N THR A 387 24.71 -12.74 5.75
CA THR A 387 23.97 -11.70 6.48
C THR A 387 24.85 -11.07 7.56
N VAL A 388 25.57 -11.87 8.35
CA VAL A 388 26.53 -11.34 9.32
C VAL A 388 27.61 -10.51 8.62
N ARG A 389 28.17 -11.00 7.51
CA ARG A 389 29.19 -10.27 6.74
C ARG A 389 28.66 -8.96 6.19
N LEU A 390 27.41 -8.94 5.71
CA LEU A 390 26.71 -7.74 5.27
C LEU A 390 26.59 -6.72 6.41
N ILE A 391 26.24 -7.14 7.62
CA ILE A 391 26.21 -6.22 8.77
C ILE A 391 27.60 -5.62 9.00
N LEU A 392 28.65 -6.43 8.96
CA LEU A 392 30.03 -5.95 9.16
C LEU A 392 30.49 -4.93 8.11
N ASP A 393 29.99 -5.01 6.87
CA ASP A 393 30.30 -4.01 5.82
C ASP A 393 29.85 -2.60 6.20
N TYR A 394 28.78 -2.49 6.97
CA TYR A 394 28.17 -1.21 7.35
C TYR A 394 28.35 -0.88 8.84
N TYR A 395 28.89 -1.80 9.64
CA TYR A 395 28.97 -1.65 11.09
C TYR A 395 29.87 -0.48 11.53
N PRO A 396 29.40 0.43 12.42
CA PRO A 396 28.19 0.30 13.25
C PRO A 396 26.90 0.81 12.61
N ILE A 397 25.81 0.04 12.77
CA ILE A 397 24.43 0.39 12.38
C ILE A 397 23.45 0.03 13.50
N ALA A 398 22.32 0.73 13.58
CA ALA A 398 21.27 0.45 14.55
C ALA A 398 20.31 -0.63 14.07
N SER A 399 20.12 -0.74 12.74
CA SER A 399 19.26 -1.71 12.10
C SER A 399 19.84 -2.16 10.77
N ILE A 400 19.56 -3.41 10.36
CA ILE A 400 19.79 -3.85 8.97
C ILE A 400 19.03 -2.96 7.96
N GLN A 401 17.95 -2.29 8.40
CA GLN A 401 17.21 -1.33 7.57
C GLN A 401 17.99 -0.06 7.22
N ASP A 402 19.10 0.22 7.92
CA ASP A 402 19.96 1.36 7.62
C ASP A 402 20.82 1.12 6.36
N ILE A 403 20.97 -0.15 5.95
CA ILE A 403 21.67 -0.52 4.71
C ILE A 403 20.82 -0.10 3.51
N PRO A 404 21.39 0.54 2.47
CA PRO A 404 20.66 0.92 1.27
C PRO A 404 19.88 -0.25 0.67
N ALA A 405 18.59 -0.05 0.33
CA ALA A 405 17.70 -1.13 -0.10
C ALA A 405 18.28 -2.03 -1.22
N PRO A 406 18.88 -1.48 -2.31
CA PRO A 406 19.48 -2.30 -3.36
C PRO A 406 20.69 -3.14 -2.91
N LYS A 407 21.29 -2.79 -1.77
CA LYS A 407 22.49 -3.42 -1.22
C LYS A 407 22.21 -4.39 -0.07
N ARG A 408 20.97 -4.43 0.41
CA ARG A 408 20.61 -5.18 1.60
C ARG A 408 20.31 -6.64 1.30
N TRP A 409 19.30 -6.92 0.48
CA TRP A 409 18.91 -8.30 0.15
C TRP A 409 19.00 -8.66 -1.33
N ASP A 410 19.01 -7.67 -2.22
CA ASP A 410 18.97 -7.86 -3.67
C ASP A 410 20.35 -7.82 -4.36
N ASP A 411 21.43 -7.51 -3.64
CA ASP A 411 22.76 -7.42 -4.22
C ASP A 411 23.30 -8.82 -4.59
N VAL A 412 23.43 -9.08 -5.89
CA VAL A 412 23.91 -10.36 -6.43
C VAL A 412 25.43 -10.43 -6.32
N ARG A 413 25.93 -10.80 -5.13
CA ARG A 413 27.37 -10.82 -4.82
C ARG A 413 27.85 -12.07 -4.10
N TRP A 414 26.95 -12.90 -3.57
CA TRP A 414 27.33 -14.02 -2.72
C TRP A 414 27.50 -15.29 -3.55
N GLN A 415 28.63 -15.97 -3.37
CA GLN A 415 28.98 -17.15 -4.15
C GLN A 415 28.80 -18.42 -3.33
N VAL A 416 28.12 -19.41 -3.91
CA VAL A 416 27.92 -20.76 -3.35
C VAL A 416 28.24 -21.76 -4.45
N GLY A 417 29.43 -22.36 -4.39
CA GLY A 417 29.99 -23.12 -5.50
C GLY A 417 30.03 -22.32 -6.81
N PRO A 418 29.53 -22.87 -7.93
CA PRO A 418 29.55 -22.17 -9.22
C PRO A 418 28.49 -21.06 -9.34
N HIS A 419 27.59 -20.92 -8.36
CA HIS A 419 26.47 -20.00 -8.43
C HIS A 419 26.75 -18.70 -7.68
N ARG A 420 26.27 -17.58 -8.23
CA ARG A 420 26.27 -16.27 -7.57
C ARG A 420 24.85 -15.76 -7.41
N TRP A 421 24.48 -15.43 -6.18
CA TRP A 421 23.13 -15.05 -5.78
C TRP A 421 23.12 -13.86 -4.83
N SER A 422 21.96 -13.21 -4.73
CA SER A 422 21.62 -12.34 -3.61
C SER A 422 21.06 -13.14 -2.43
N LEU A 423 20.90 -12.51 -1.26
CA LEU A 423 20.24 -13.15 -0.10
C LEU A 423 18.79 -13.53 -0.44
N ASN A 424 18.07 -12.63 -1.15
CA ASN A 424 16.72 -12.89 -1.63
C ASN A 424 16.67 -14.08 -2.59
N GLN A 425 17.65 -14.23 -3.48
CA GLN A 425 17.70 -15.38 -4.40
C GLN A 425 17.98 -16.68 -3.65
N ILE A 426 18.90 -16.68 -2.68
CA ILE A 426 19.15 -17.86 -1.82
C ILE A 426 17.83 -18.30 -1.16
N GLU A 427 17.11 -17.38 -0.55
CA GLU A 427 15.86 -17.71 0.15
C GLU A 427 14.71 -18.07 -0.81
N HIS A 428 14.41 -17.21 -1.77
CA HIS A 428 13.19 -17.27 -2.57
C HIS A 428 13.32 -18.06 -3.88
N GLU A 429 14.53 -18.31 -4.36
CA GLU A 429 14.78 -19.07 -5.59
C GLU A 429 15.50 -20.41 -5.34
N GLN A 430 16.29 -20.52 -4.26
CA GLN A 430 17.06 -21.73 -3.96
C GLN A 430 16.49 -22.56 -2.80
N ILE A 431 15.99 -21.93 -1.73
CA ILE A 431 15.42 -22.65 -0.60
C ILE A 431 13.92 -22.90 -0.79
N ARG A 432 13.09 -21.85 -0.73
CA ARG A 432 11.63 -21.98 -0.70
C ARG A 432 11.03 -22.83 -1.84
N PRO A 433 11.40 -22.66 -3.13
CA PRO A 433 10.80 -23.45 -4.20
C PRO A 433 11.38 -24.86 -4.36
N LYS A 434 12.45 -25.21 -3.64
CA LYS A 434 13.20 -26.46 -3.86
C LYS A 434 13.24 -27.39 -2.66
N PHE A 435 12.90 -26.91 -1.46
CA PHE A 435 12.74 -27.72 -0.26
C PHE A 435 11.32 -27.58 0.28
N ARG A 436 10.68 -28.70 0.62
CA ARG A 436 9.36 -28.67 1.25
C ARG A 436 9.51 -28.47 2.77
N GLU A 437 10.17 -27.38 3.15
CA GLU A 437 10.62 -27.12 4.52
C GLU A 437 10.29 -25.69 4.98
N PRO A 438 9.10 -25.45 5.56
CA PRO A 438 8.71 -24.12 6.03
C PRO A 438 9.45 -23.66 7.30
N ARG A 439 10.11 -24.57 8.04
CA ARG A 439 10.88 -24.19 9.26
C ARG A 439 12.12 -23.37 8.95
N ILE A 440 12.53 -23.26 7.67
CA ILE A 440 13.62 -22.39 7.23
C ILE A 440 13.41 -20.92 7.66
N HIS A 441 12.16 -20.48 7.79
CA HIS A 441 11.82 -19.13 8.27
C HIS A 441 12.22 -18.90 9.73
N PHE A 442 12.45 -19.96 10.49
CA PHE A 442 12.99 -19.91 11.84
C PHE A 442 14.52 -20.10 11.89
N ALA A 443 15.15 -20.37 10.76
CA ALA A 443 16.58 -20.68 10.63
C ALA A 443 17.38 -19.60 9.89
N LEU A 444 16.74 -18.89 8.95
CA LEU A 444 17.30 -17.75 8.24
C LEU A 444 17.15 -16.50 9.10
N VAL A 445 18.27 -15.87 9.46
CA VAL A 445 18.28 -14.76 10.43
C VAL A 445 18.75 -13.47 9.77
N CYS A 446 17.83 -12.51 9.73
CA CYS A 446 17.98 -11.16 9.16
C CYS A 446 18.69 -10.14 10.07
N ALA A 447 19.41 -10.60 11.10
CA ALA A 447 20.12 -9.77 12.07
C ALA A 447 19.26 -8.73 12.85
N ALA A 448 17.96 -8.94 12.97
CA ALA A 448 17.07 -8.09 13.76
C ALA A 448 16.57 -8.81 15.02
N VAL A 449 16.23 -8.05 16.07
CA VAL A 449 15.70 -8.58 17.34
C VAL A 449 14.41 -9.37 17.15
N GLY A 450 13.57 -8.95 16.19
CA GLY A 450 12.35 -9.64 15.77
C GLY A 450 12.59 -10.92 14.95
N CYS A 451 13.79 -11.11 14.36
CA CYS A 451 14.15 -12.37 13.70
C CYS A 451 14.21 -13.51 14.75
N PRO A 452 14.15 -14.78 14.33
CA PRO A 452 14.47 -15.90 15.20
C PRO A 452 15.91 -15.79 15.72
N LYS A 453 16.23 -16.51 16.80
CA LYS A 453 17.60 -16.52 17.32
C LYS A 453 18.58 -17.03 16.25
N LEU A 454 19.72 -16.35 16.11
CA LEU A 454 20.86 -16.91 15.39
C LEU A 454 21.43 -18.06 16.22
N ARG A 455 21.55 -19.25 15.64
CA ARG A 455 22.16 -20.39 16.36
C ARG A 455 23.64 -20.10 16.57
N ASN A 456 24.13 -20.42 17.77
CA ASN A 456 25.55 -20.38 18.10
C ASN A 456 26.31 -21.64 17.63
N GLU A 457 25.79 -22.35 16.64
CA GLU A 457 26.40 -23.52 16.02
C GLU A 457 25.97 -23.61 14.55
N ALA A 458 26.76 -24.31 13.73
CA ALA A 458 26.43 -24.52 12.33
C ALA A 458 25.31 -25.56 12.16
N TYR A 459 24.50 -25.39 11.12
CA TYR A 459 23.62 -26.44 10.63
C TYR A 459 24.44 -27.58 10.05
N ARG A 460 24.19 -28.81 10.48
CA ARG A 460 24.91 -30.02 10.01
C ARG A 460 23.93 -30.97 9.31
N PRO A 461 24.31 -31.58 8.17
CA PRO A 461 23.38 -32.43 7.42
C PRO A 461 22.79 -33.57 8.25
N ASN A 462 23.61 -34.22 9.09
CA ASN A 462 23.19 -35.33 9.95
C ASN A 462 22.37 -34.94 11.18
N ARG A 463 22.25 -33.64 11.50
CA ARG A 463 21.43 -33.12 12.61
C ARG A 463 20.41 -32.08 12.15
N LEU A 464 20.24 -31.90 10.85
CA LEU A 464 19.49 -30.79 10.28
C LEU A 464 18.03 -30.78 10.77
N GLU A 465 17.40 -31.96 10.79
CA GLU A 465 16.03 -32.13 11.28
C GLU A 465 15.90 -31.72 12.76
N GLU A 466 16.80 -32.21 13.61
CA GLU A 466 16.86 -31.88 15.04
C GLU A 466 17.04 -30.37 15.24
N GLN A 467 17.95 -29.73 14.49
CA GLN A 467 18.26 -28.32 14.62
C GLN A 467 17.12 -27.40 14.15
N LEU A 468 16.41 -27.79 13.08
CA LEU A 468 15.22 -27.06 12.60
C LEU A 468 14.05 -27.21 13.59
N GLU A 469 13.86 -28.41 14.12
CA GLU A 469 12.84 -28.69 15.13
C GLU A 469 13.12 -27.91 16.43
N ASP A 470 14.38 -27.87 16.90
CA ASP A 470 14.80 -27.11 18.07
C ASP A 470 14.57 -25.59 17.90
N GLN A 471 14.96 -25.00 16.77
CA GLN A 471 14.66 -23.59 16.47
C GLN A 471 13.16 -23.33 16.49
N THR A 472 12.38 -24.23 15.89
CA THR A 472 10.93 -24.05 15.80
C THR A 472 10.31 -24.11 17.19
N ARG A 473 10.71 -25.08 18.03
CA ARG A 473 10.27 -25.16 19.43
C ARG A 473 10.67 -23.92 20.23
N TYR A 474 11.89 -23.42 20.05
CA TYR A 474 12.34 -22.20 20.73
C TYR A 474 11.46 -21.00 20.40
N VAL A 475 11.14 -20.79 19.12
CA VAL A 475 10.24 -19.72 18.67
C VAL A 475 8.85 -19.85 19.31
N HIS A 476 8.32 -21.07 19.43
CA HIS A 476 7.00 -21.33 20.02
C HIS A 476 7.00 -21.38 21.55
N GLY A 477 8.17 -21.49 22.19
CA GLY A 477 8.32 -21.47 23.64
C GLY A 477 8.61 -20.07 24.21
N HIS A 478 8.76 -19.06 23.36
CA HIS A 478 9.31 -17.77 23.75
C HIS A 478 8.36 -16.62 23.42
N GLY A 479 7.99 -15.83 24.45
CA GLY A 479 6.95 -14.80 24.38
C GLY A 479 7.19 -13.66 23.38
N ARG A 480 8.42 -13.51 22.88
CA ARG A 480 8.76 -12.57 21.78
C ARG A 480 8.11 -12.96 20.46
N TRP A 481 7.96 -14.25 20.18
CA TRP A 481 7.52 -14.73 18.88
C TRP A 481 6.24 -15.56 18.93
N PHE A 482 5.86 -16.05 20.11
CA PHE A 482 4.65 -16.87 20.25
C PHE A 482 4.05 -16.76 21.64
N ARG A 483 2.72 -16.61 21.72
CA ARG A 483 1.96 -16.70 22.97
C ARG A 483 0.54 -17.17 22.67
N VAL A 484 0.02 -18.10 23.48
CA VAL A 484 -1.39 -18.51 23.44
C VAL A 484 -2.08 -17.96 24.67
N GLU A 485 -3.24 -17.32 24.48
CA GLU A 485 -4.05 -16.85 25.59
C GLU A 485 -4.76 -18.01 26.30
N PRO A 486 -5.11 -17.85 27.59
CA PRO A 486 -5.90 -18.85 28.31
C PRO A 486 -7.17 -19.24 27.54
N GLY A 487 -7.43 -20.54 27.44
CA GLY A 487 -8.56 -21.08 26.66
C GLY A 487 -8.42 -20.92 25.15
N ALA A 488 -7.26 -20.50 24.65
CA ALA A 488 -6.98 -20.23 23.24
C ALA A 488 -7.98 -19.26 22.58
N GLY A 489 -8.43 -18.24 23.32
CA GLY A 489 -9.23 -17.16 22.73
C GLY A 489 -8.49 -16.42 21.62
N ALA A 490 -7.18 -16.20 21.82
CA ALA A 490 -6.26 -15.67 20.83
C ALA A 490 -4.91 -16.39 20.84
N VAL A 491 -4.24 -16.38 19.69
CA VAL A 491 -2.85 -16.78 19.47
C VAL A 491 -2.07 -15.61 18.89
N HIS A 492 -1.02 -15.24 19.59
CA HIS A 492 -0.08 -14.19 19.23
C HIS A 492 1.09 -14.82 18.48
N LEU A 493 1.27 -14.45 17.21
CA LEU A 493 2.25 -15.04 16.30
C LEU A 493 3.25 -13.99 15.82
N THR A 494 4.52 -14.38 15.67
CA THR A 494 5.53 -13.59 14.96
C THR A 494 5.07 -13.25 13.53
N ARG A 495 5.50 -12.08 13.03
CA ARG A 495 5.23 -11.65 11.65
C ARG A 495 5.78 -12.55 10.56
N LEU A 496 6.69 -13.46 10.88
CA LEU A 496 7.13 -14.48 9.93
C LEU A 496 5.93 -15.31 9.41
N TYR A 497 4.95 -15.60 10.26
CA TYR A 497 3.72 -16.26 9.86
C TYR A 497 2.81 -15.39 8.98
N LEU A 498 2.91 -14.07 9.10
CA LEU A 498 2.18 -13.13 8.24
C LEU A 498 2.83 -13.06 6.86
N TRP A 499 4.13 -12.85 6.80
CA TRP A 499 4.87 -12.70 5.54
C TRP A 499 4.99 -14.01 4.76
N TYR A 500 5.19 -15.12 5.46
CA TYR A 500 5.42 -16.45 4.87
C TYR A 500 4.31 -17.45 5.15
N GLY A 501 3.11 -16.97 5.54
CA GLY A 501 1.97 -17.82 5.86
C GLY A 501 1.60 -18.82 4.75
N GLY A 502 1.88 -18.48 3.50
CA GLY A 502 1.70 -19.37 2.34
C GLY A 502 2.53 -20.65 2.43
N ASP A 503 3.76 -20.57 2.94
CA ASP A 503 4.68 -21.70 3.04
C ASP A 503 4.20 -22.67 4.14
N PHE A 504 3.80 -22.14 5.30
CA PHE A 504 3.24 -22.95 6.40
C PHE A 504 1.91 -23.61 6.02
N ARG A 505 1.03 -22.90 5.29
CA ARG A 505 -0.25 -23.43 4.81
C ARG A 505 -0.06 -24.64 3.90
N GLN A 506 0.96 -24.66 3.06
CA GLN A 506 1.22 -25.77 2.13
C GLN A 506 1.60 -27.09 2.83
N VAL A 507 2.08 -27.02 4.08
CA VAL A 507 2.51 -28.20 4.86
C VAL A 507 1.54 -28.58 5.98
N ALA A 508 0.80 -27.62 6.53
CA ALA A 508 -0.13 -27.86 7.65
C ALA A 508 -1.61 -27.53 7.35
N GLY A 509 -1.92 -27.02 6.17
CA GLY A 509 -3.27 -26.58 5.78
C GLY A 509 -3.67 -25.19 6.30
N SER A 510 -3.18 -24.79 7.48
CA SER A 510 -3.35 -23.43 8.02
C SER A 510 -2.17 -23.02 8.90
N VAL A 511 -1.97 -21.70 9.06
CA VAL A 511 -0.97 -21.16 9.98
C VAL A 511 -1.23 -21.61 11.44
N PRO A 512 -2.46 -21.50 11.99
CA PRO A 512 -2.74 -22.01 13.33
C PRO A 512 -2.49 -23.50 13.49
N LYS A 513 -2.80 -24.32 12.47
CA LYS A 513 -2.51 -25.77 12.50
C LYS A 513 -1.02 -26.08 12.52
N PHE A 514 -0.20 -25.27 11.85
CA PHE A 514 1.25 -25.42 11.95
C PHE A 514 1.73 -25.08 13.38
N ALA A 515 1.32 -23.91 13.89
CA ALA A 515 1.72 -23.46 15.23
C ALA A 515 1.24 -24.40 16.34
N ALA A 516 0.06 -25.01 16.18
CA ALA A 516 -0.52 -25.97 17.12
C ALA A 516 0.35 -27.22 17.34
N ARG A 517 1.19 -27.60 16.37
CA ARG A 517 2.17 -28.69 16.54
C ARG A 517 3.11 -28.47 17.73
N TYR A 518 3.32 -27.20 18.10
CA TYR A 518 4.24 -26.76 19.14
C TYR A 518 3.53 -26.16 20.36
N ALA A 519 2.20 -26.12 20.35
CA ALA A 519 1.38 -25.47 21.37
C ALA A 519 0.18 -26.35 21.75
N PRO A 520 0.31 -27.22 22.78
CA PRO A 520 -0.72 -28.20 23.13
C PRO A 520 -2.10 -27.59 23.42
N ASP A 521 -2.15 -26.42 24.06
CA ASP A 521 -3.41 -25.73 24.36
C ASP A 521 -4.12 -25.26 23.10
N LEU A 522 -3.34 -24.72 22.14
CA LEU A 522 -3.86 -24.32 20.84
C LEU A 522 -4.34 -25.55 20.05
N ASN A 523 -3.59 -26.65 20.08
CA ASN A 523 -3.98 -27.89 19.42
C ASN A 523 -5.32 -28.43 19.95
N ARG A 524 -5.46 -28.53 21.28
CA ARG A 524 -6.72 -28.96 21.91
C ARG A 524 -7.90 -28.06 21.54
N ALA A 525 -7.68 -26.74 21.51
CA ALA A 525 -8.73 -25.80 21.13
C ALA A 525 -9.17 -25.97 19.66
N LEU A 526 -8.21 -26.13 18.75
CA LEU A 526 -8.51 -26.38 17.33
C LEU A 526 -9.23 -27.72 17.11
N GLU A 527 -8.82 -28.78 17.81
CA GLU A 527 -9.49 -30.09 17.77
C GLU A 527 -10.93 -30.02 18.30
N ALA A 528 -11.19 -29.17 19.30
CA ALA A 528 -12.53 -28.88 19.80
C ALA A 528 -13.37 -27.98 18.87
N GLY A 529 -12.86 -27.61 17.70
CA GLY A 529 -13.55 -26.77 16.71
C GLY A 529 -13.45 -25.27 16.98
N SER A 530 -12.62 -24.84 17.93
CA SER A 530 -12.40 -23.42 18.20
C SER A 530 -11.65 -22.77 17.04
N THR A 531 -11.99 -21.52 16.74
CA THR A 531 -11.28 -20.68 15.76
C THR A 531 -10.56 -19.56 16.50
N PRO A 532 -9.39 -19.85 17.10
CA PRO A 532 -8.61 -18.89 17.87
C PRO A 532 -8.27 -17.70 16.99
N LYS A 533 -8.40 -16.54 17.58
CA LYS A 533 -8.08 -15.26 16.98
C LYS A 533 -6.58 -15.15 16.73
N ILE A 534 -6.14 -14.57 15.60
CA ILE A 534 -4.72 -14.42 15.28
C ILE A 534 -4.30 -12.97 15.48
N GLU A 535 -3.32 -12.78 16.35
CA GLU A 535 -2.72 -11.47 16.62
C GLU A 535 -1.24 -11.47 16.26
N TRP A 536 -0.78 -10.40 15.62
CA TRP A 536 0.59 -10.31 15.13
C TRP A 536 1.46 -9.57 16.14
N LEU A 537 2.47 -10.25 16.65
CA LEU A 537 3.45 -9.63 17.53
C LEU A 537 4.25 -8.55 16.77
N PRO A 538 4.64 -7.45 17.44
CA PRO A 538 5.45 -6.41 16.81
C PRO A 538 6.79 -6.98 16.35
N TYR A 539 7.33 -6.43 15.26
CA TYR A 539 8.61 -6.87 14.72
C TYR A 539 9.68 -5.80 14.95
N ASP A 540 10.61 -6.09 15.84
CA ASP A 540 11.69 -5.17 16.19
C ASP A 540 12.84 -5.28 15.18
N TRP A 541 13.01 -4.23 14.38
CA TRP A 541 14.06 -4.11 13.38
C TRP A 541 15.42 -3.68 13.95
N ALA A 542 15.53 -3.39 15.25
CA ALA A 542 16.82 -3.13 15.87
C ALA A 542 17.77 -4.31 15.67
N LEU A 543 19.05 -4.03 15.51
CA LEU A 543 20.08 -5.04 15.30
C LEU A 543 20.11 -6.02 16.48
N ASN A 544 20.22 -7.33 16.24
CA ASN A 544 20.34 -8.35 17.29
C ASN A 544 21.74 -8.39 17.95
N SER A 545 22.28 -7.20 18.25
CA SER A 545 23.55 -7.03 18.95
C SER A 545 23.38 -7.26 20.45
N GLN A 546 24.40 -7.81 21.12
CA GLN A 546 24.45 -7.91 22.59
C GLN A 546 24.23 -6.57 23.29
N ASN A 547 24.59 -5.44 22.65
CA ASN A 547 24.34 -4.10 23.18
C ASN A 547 22.85 -3.73 23.24
N ASN A 548 22.00 -4.43 22.47
CA ASN A 548 20.54 -4.24 22.45
C ASN A 548 19.80 -5.26 23.32
N LYS A 549 20.52 -6.12 24.07
CA LYS A 549 19.93 -7.07 25.01
C LYS A 549 19.26 -6.30 26.15
N ARG A 550 17.93 -6.39 26.24
CA ARG A 550 17.10 -5.74 27.27
C ARG A 550 16.60 -6.75 28.29
#